data_AF-A0A315XFH4-F1
#
_entry.id   AF-A0A315XFH4-F1
#
_cell.length_a   1.000
_cell.length_b   1.000
_cell.length_c   1.000
_cell.angle_alpha   90.00
_cell.angle_beta   90.00
_cell.angle_gamma   90.00
#
_symmetry.space_group_name_H-M   'P 1'
#
loop_
_entity.id
_entity.type
_entity.pdbx_description
1 polymer ?
#
loop_
_entity_poly.entity_id
_entity_poly.type
_entity_poly.pdbx_seq_one_letter_code
_entity_poly.pdbx_strand_id
1 'polypeptide(L)'
;MTQIIDNNTLMELVIEKHNKFLEAFKGEFSDLDNKLNAIRNQTEDLKKEIETNESKINVLNEKYFLFFHQAKKQREELSNNVLDKMREAKAPNTHDIVRLCARIEEFEKKLQNSRNIDDEDKAIAEVKKLLYDFVSEARKAGIIVTSRAVIDKLNEANESHKELISIQNKPKDDATCAKELDKQTGEIEGRHNWLKRRIESHTNALAYWDKQKGGIKVE
;
A
#
# COMPACT_ATOMS: atom_id res chain seq x y z
N MET A 1 42.44 12.49 57.26
CA MET A 1 41.87 11.47 58.16
C MET A 1 41.00 10.56 57.31
N THR A 2 41.51 9.40 56.94
CA THR A 2 40.76 8.33 56.27
C THR A 2 40.12 7.47 57.36
N GLN A 3 38.81 7.61 57.56
CA GLN A 3 38.04 6.69 58.41
C GLN A 3 38.00 5.33 57.72
N ILE A 4 38.47 4.29 58.41
CA ILE A 4 38.34 2.91 57.95
C ILE A 4 36.89 2.50 58.19
N ILE A 5 36.14 2.34 57.09
CA ILE A 5 34.74 1.90 57.11
C ILE A 5 34.71 0.41 57.48
N ASP A 6 33.79 0.01 58.35
CA ASP A 6 33.62 -1.41 58.70
C ASP A 6 33.08 -2.21 57.51
N ASN A 7 33.33 -3.51 57.52
CA ASN A 7 33.04 -4.38 56.38
C ASN A 7 31.53 -4.51 56.09
N ASN A 8 30.67 -4.39 57.11
CA ASN A 8 29.22 -4.47 56.94
C ASN A 8 28.67 -3.18 56.32
N THR A 9 29.10 -2.02 56.81
CA THR A 9 28.73 -0.72 56.21
C THR A 9 29.24 -0.62 54.77
N LEU A 10 30.43 -1.13 54.48
CA LEU A 10 30.95 -1.16 53.11
C LEU A 10 30.10 -2.04 52.17
N MET A 11 29.70 -3.23 52.62
CA MET A 11 28.81 -4.11 51.83
C MET A 11 27.44 -3.48 51.58
N GLU A 12 26.86 -2.80 52.57
CA GLU A 12 25.57 -2.11 52.42
C GLU A 12 25.65 -0.98 51.40
N LEU A 13 26.72 -0.17 51.43
CA LEU A 13 26.96 0.87 50.44
C LEU A 13 27.15 0.31 49.03
N VAL A 14 27.82 -0.85 48.89
CA VAL A 14 27.99 -1.53 47.60
C VAL A 14 26.64 -2.04 47.06
N ILE A 15 25.83 -2.67 47.90
CA ILE A 15 24.49 -3.16 47.55
C ILE A 15 23.59 -1.98 47.14
N GLU A 16 23.56 -0.91 47.94
CA GLU A 16 22.79 0.30 47.64
C GLU A 16 23.20 0.91 46.29
N LYS A 17 24.51 0.99 46.02
CA LYS A 17 25.04 1.48 44.74
C LYS A 17 24.59 0.62 43.56
N HIS A 18 24.65 -0.72 43.68
CA HIS A 18 24.17 -1.60 42.61
C HIS A 18 22.66 -1.47 42.39
N ASN A 19 21.86 -1.33 43.45
CA ASN A 19 20.41 -1.09 43.37
C ASN A 19 20.09 0.22 42.65
N LYS A 20 20.75 1.32 43.00
CA LYS A 20 20.59 2.62 42.32
C LYS A 20 20.87 2.54 40.82
N PHE A 21 21.95 1.85 40.43
CA PHE A 21 22.23 1.64 39.00
C PHE A 21 21.18 0.76 38.32
N LEU A 22 20.70 -0.28 38.98
CA LEU A 22 19.66 -1.15 38.42
C LEU A 22 18.34 -0.42 38.20
N GLU A 23 17.90 0.42 39.12
CA GLU A 23 16.68 1.21 38.92
C GLU A 23 16.80 2.11 37.70
N ALA A 24 17.90 2.86 37.60
CA ALA A 24 18.16 3.73 36.45
C ALA A 24 18.23 2.94 35.13
N PHE A 25 18.98 1.83 35.09
CA PHE A 25 19.10 1.02 33.88
C PHE A 25 17.80 0.33 33.50
N LYS A 26 17.02 -0.18 34.46
CA LYS A 26 15.73 -0.83 34.20
C LYS A 26 14.70 0.16 33.65
N GLY A 27 14.66 1.38 34.18
CA GLY A 27 13.79 2.45 33.67
C GLY A 27 14.10 2.75 32.20
N GLU A 28 15.36 3.07 31.89
CA GLU A 28 15.79 3.35 30.52
C GLU A 28 15.58 2.15 29.59
N PHE A 29 15.87 0.93 30.06
CA PHE A 29 15.67 -0.29 29.30
C PHE A 29 14.19 -0.48 28.94
N SER A 30 13.28 -0.28 29.88
CA SER A 30 11.84 -0.36 29.63
C SER A 30 11.37 0.67 28.61
N ASP A 31 11.90 1.90 28.66
CA ASP A 31 11.55 2.95 27.70
C ASP A 31 12.03 2.60 26.28
N LEU A 32 13.26 2.08 26.14
CA LEU A 32 13.79 1.65 24.85
C LEU A 32 13.07 0.41 24.32
N ASP A 33 12.72 -0.53 25.20
CA ASP A 33 11.97 -1.73 24.82
C ASP A 33 10.59 -1.37 24.27
N ASN A 34 9.89 -0.45 24.94
CA ASN A 34 8.61 0.09 24.47
C ASN A 34 8.74 0.78 23.11
N LYS A 35 9.81 1.57 22.90
CA LYS A 35 10.09 2.21 21.60
C LYS A 35 10.38 1.18 20.50
N LEU A 36 11.21 0.18 20.77
CA LEU A 36 11.50 -0.89 19.81
C LEU A 36 10.25 -1.67 19.44
N ASN A 37 9.40 -2.00 20.42
CA ASN A 37 8.13 -2.67 20.17
C ASN A 37 7.18 -1.81 19.32
N ALA A 38 7.11 -0.50 19.58
CA ALA A 38 6.32 0.43 18.78
C ALA A 38 6.81 0.52 17.33
N ILE A 39 8.13 0.66 17.13
CA ILE A 39 8.74 0.70 15.79
C ILE A 39 8.49 -0.63 15.06
N ARG A 40 8.65 -1.78 15.73
CA ARG A 40 8.39 -3.09 15.14
C ARG A 40 6.95 -3.21 14.65
N ASN A 41 5.98 -2.80 15.46
CA ASN A 41 4.57 -2.83 15.07
C ASN A 41 4.30 -1.90 13.86
N GLN A 42 4.88 -0.70 13.85
CA GLN A 42 4.79 0.21 12.70
C GLN A 42 5.39 -0.40 11.43
N THR A 43 6.54 -1.05 11.53
CA THR A 43 7.17 -1.75 10.39
C THR A 43 6.32 -2.91 9.89
N GLU A 44 5.69 -3.69 10.78
CA GLU A 44 4.77 -4.77 10.41
C GLU A 44 3.51 -4.24 9.71
N ASP A 45 2.95 -3.14 10.20
CA ASP A 45 1.78 -2.52 9.59
C ASP A 45 2.10 -1.94 8.22
N LEU A 46 3.23 -1.24 8.06
CA LEU A 46 3.72 -0.75 6.77
C LEU A 46 3.94 -1.89 5.77
N LYS A 47 4.50 -3.03 6.21
CA LYS A 47 4.67 -4.20 5.33
C LYS A 47 3.33 -4.71 4.81
N LYS A 48 2.32 -4.82 5.67
CA LYS A 48 0.96 -5.21 5.26
C LYS A 48 0.34 -4.20 4.30
N GLU A 49 0.55 -2.90 4.54
CA GLU A 49 0.05 -1.84 3.66
C GLU A 49 0.72 -1.89 2.28
N ILE A 50 2.04 -2.11 2.22
CA ILE A 50 2.79 -2.33 0.98
C ILE A 50 2.21 -3.51 0.20
N GLU A 51 2.11 -4.68 0.83
CA GLU A 51 1.56 -5.89 0.19
C GLU A 51 0.13 -5.69 -0.32
N THR A 52 -0.71 -5.01 0.48
CA THR A 52 -2.10 -4.69 0.12
C THR A 52 -2.15 -3.75 -1.09
N ASN A 53 -1.35 -2.69 -1.08
CA ASN A 53 -1.29 -1.72 -2.16
C ASN A 53 -0.71 -2.32 -3.45
N GLU A 54 0.34 -3.15 -3.36
CA GLU A 54 0.90 -3.87 -4.50
C GLU A 54 -0.10 -4.85 -5.13
N SER A 55 -0.79 -5.63 -4.29
CA SER A 55 -1.88 -6.51 -4.76
C SER A 55 -2.97 -5.72 -5.46
N LYS A 56 -3.38 -4.59 -4.87
CA LYS A 56 -4.40 -3.70 -5.44
C LYS A 56 -3.95 -3.08 -6.76
N ILE A 57 -2.69 -2.66 -6.90
CA ILE A 57 -2.12 -2.15 -8.15
C ILE A 57 -2.21 -3.21 -9.25
N ASN A 58 -1.82 -4.45 -8.95
CA ASN A 58 -1.90 -5.55 -9.93
C ASN A 58 -3.33 -5.78 -10.40
N VAL A 59 -4.29 -5.84 -9.46
CA VAL A 59 -5.71 -6.01 -9.77
C VAL A 59 -6.26 -4.85 -10.60
N LEU A 60 -5.91 -3.61 -10.27
CA LEU A 60 -6.38 -2.44 -11.02
C LEU A 60 -5.79 -2.39 -12.43
N ASN A 61 -4.54 -2.79 -12.58
CA ASN A 61 -3.87 -2.87 -13.88
C ASN A 61 -4.53 -3.92 -14.78
N GLU A 62 -4.85 -5.10 -14.23
CA GLU A 62 -5.59 -6.13 -14.96
C GLU A 62 -7.01 -5.67 -15.32
N LYS A 63 -7.73 -5.08 -14.36
CA LYS A 63 -9.08 -4.53 -14.58
C LYS A 63 -9.11 -3.50 -15.68
N TYR A 64 -8.13 -2.58 -15.71
CA TYR A 64 -7.99 -1.57 -16.74
C TYR A 64 -8.01 -2.17 -18.15
N PHE A 65 -7.12 -3.13 -18.43
CA PHE A 65 -7.05 -3.77 -19.74
C PHE A 65 -8.28 -4.65 -20.03
N LEU A 66 -8.78 -5.35 -19.00
CA LEU A 66 -9.95 -6.21 -19.14
C LEU A 66 -11.20 -5.41 -19.51
N PHE A 67 -11.47 -4.27 -18.85
CA PHE A 67 -12.63 -3.44 -19.13
C PHE A 67 -12.55 -2.78 -20.51
N PHE A 68 -11.37 -2.34 -20.94
CA PHE A 68 -11.21 -1.86 -22.32
C PHE A 68 -11.47 -2.96 -23.37
N HIS A 69 -10.98 -4.17 -23.12
CA HIS A 69 -11.26 -5.31 -24.00
C HIS A 69 -12.76 -5.66 -24.02
N GLN A 70 -13.43 -5.66 -22.86
CA GLN A 70 -14.87 -5.89 -22.76
C GLN A 70 -15.68 -4.81 -23.49
N ALA A 71 -15.34 -3.54 -23.31
CA ALA A 71 -15.98 -2.43 -24.01
C ALA A 71 -15.87 -2.59 -25.54
N LYS A 72 -14.66 -2.89 -26.03
CA LYS A 72 -14.41 -3.13 -27.45
C LYS A 72 -15.25 -4.30 -27.98
N LYS A 73 -15.23 -5.45 -27.28
CA LYS A 73 -15.99 -6.63 -27.70
C LYS A 73 -17.50 -6.35 -27.75
N GLN A 74 -18.04 -5.69 -26.72
CA GLN A 74 -19.45 -5.31 -26.69
C GLN A 74 -19.82 -4.33 -27.81
N ARG A 75 -18.94 -3.38 -28.14
CA ARG A 75 -19.12 -2.48 -29.29
C ARG A 75 -19.13 -3.26 -30.61
N GLU A 76 -18.20 -4.18 -30.81
CA GLU A 76 -18.13 -5.01 -32.03
C GLU A 76 -19.40 -5.85 -32.20
N GLU A 77 -19.85 -6.51 -31.14
CA GLU A 77 -21.12 -7.27 -31.11
C GLU A 77 -22.32 -6.36 -31.43
N LEU A 78 -22.39 -5.19 -30.79
CA LEU A 78 -23.43 -4.19 -31.05
C LEU A 78 -23.42 -3.73 -32.52
N SER A 79 -22.23 -3.45 -33.06
CA SER A 79 -22.05 -2.97 -34.43
C SER A 79 -22.46 -4.01 -35.45
N ASN A 80 -22.03 -5.27 -35.25
CA ASN A 80 -22.39 -6.39 -36.13
C ASN A 80 -23.90 -6.62 -36.13
N ASN A 81 -24.51 -6.66 -34.94
CA ASN A 81 -25.97 -6.83 -34.80
C ASN A 81 -26.78 -5.72 -35.51
N VAL A 82 -26.30 -4.47 -35.45
CA VAL A 82 -26.96 -3.35 -36.16
C VAL A 82 -26.75 -3.45 -37.66
N LEU A 83 -25.53 -3.74 -38.11
CA LEU A 83 -25.21 -3.86 -39.53
C LEU A 83 -25.96 -5.02 -40.19
N ASP A 84 -26.10 -6.16 -39.52
CA ASP A 84 -26.84 -7.31 -40.05
C ASP A 84 -28.33 -6.98 -40.22
N LYS A 85 -28.96 -6.37 -39.20
CA LYS A 85 -30.34 -5.89 -39.29
C LYS A 85 -30.54 -4.83 -40.37
N MET A 86 -29.56 -3.93 -40.56
CA MET A 86 -29.61 -2.93 -41.64
C MET A 86 -29.52 -3.56 -43.02
N ARG A 87 -28.69 -4.60 -43.19
CA ARG A 87 -28.58 -5.35 -44.45
C ARG A 87 -29.89 -6.07 -44.77
N GLU A 88 -30.50 -6.73 -43.78
CA GLU A 88 -31.80 -7.38 -43.91
C GLU A 88 -32.90 -6.38 -44.31
N ALA A 89 -32.91 -5.21 -43.67
CA ALA A 89 -33.88 -4.14 -43.92
C ALA A 89 -33.57 -3.29 -45.18
N LYS A 90 -32.45 -3.53 -45.87
CA LYS A 90 -31.93 -2.71 -46.98
C LYS A 90 -31.88 -1.21 -46.65
N ALA A 91 -31.41 -0.89 -45.44
CA ALA A 91 -31.38 0.48 -44.94
C ALA A 91 -30.39 1.37 -45.72
N PRO A 92 -30.79 2.59 -46.14
CA PRO A 92 -29.97 3.46 -46.98
C PRO A 92 -28.77 4.09 -46.25
N ASN A 93 -28.77 4.14 -44.91
CA ASN A 93 -27.75 4.79 -44.09
C ASN A 93 -26.66 3.82 -43.55
N THR A 94 -26.51 2.63 -44.14
CA THR A 94 -25.52 1.64 -43.70
C THR A 94 -24.08 2.18 -43.73
N HIS A 95 -23.75 3.03 -44.71
CA HIS A 95 -22.40 3.62 -44.83
C HIS A 95 -22.05 4.57 -43.66
N ASP A 96 -23.03 5.29 -43.12
CA ASP A 96 -22.80 6.22 -42.00
C ASP A 96 -22.46 5.47 -40.72
N ILE A 97 -23.14 4.35 -40.46
CA ILE A 97 -22.81 3.44 -39.35
C ILE A 97 -21.39 2.89 -39.49
N VAL A 98 -21.01 2.41 -40.67
CA VAL A 98 -19.64 1.90 -40.91
C VAL A 98 -18.59 2.98 -40.64
N ARG A 99 -18.85 4.22 -41.07
CA ARG A 99 -17.95 5.36 -40.81
C ARG A 99 -17.83 5.67 -39.31
N LEU A 100 -18.95 5.63 -38.57
CA LEU A 100 -18.94 5.84 -37.12
C LEU A 100 -18.15 4.73 -36.41
N CYS A 101 -18.34 3.46 -36.79
CA CYS A 101 -17.58 2.34 -36.24
C CYS A 101 -16.07 2.51 -36.45
N ALA A 102 -15.64 2.86 -37.66
CA ALA A 102 -14.22 3.08 -37.96
C ALA A 102 -13.61 4.22 -37.12
N ARG A 103 -14.37 5.29 -36.88
CA ARG A 103 -13.92 6.40 -36.05
C ARG A 103 -13.85 6.04 -34.57
N ILE A 104 -14.80 5.24 -34.07
CA ILE A 104 -14.74 4.72 -32.69
C ILE A 104 -13.49 3.84 -32.52
N GLU A 105 -13.19 2.97 -33.49
CA GLU A 105 -11.99 2.12 -33.46
C GLU A 105 -10.68 2.91 -33.43
N GLU A 106 -10.63 4.07 -34.08
CA GLU A 106 -9.47 4.97 -34.00
C GLU A 106 -9.26 5.49 -32.57
N PHE A 107 -10.33 5.89 -31.89
CA PHE A 107 -10.26 6.33 -30.50
C PHE A 107 -9.99 5.18 -29.53
N GLU A 108 -10.54 3.99 -29.76
CA GLU A 108 -10.21 2.79 -28.97
C GLU A 108 -8.72 2.45 -29.05
N LYS A 109 -8.10 2.55 -30.24
CA LYS A 109 -6.65 2.37 -30.39
C LYS A 109 -5.86 3.44 -29.64
N LYS A 110 -6.34 4.69 -29.60
CA LYS A 110 -5.71 5.75 -28.78
C LYS A 110 -5.82 5.43 -27.30
N LEU A 111 -6.97 4.96 -26.83
CA LEU A 111 -7.21 4.57 -25.44
C LEU A 111 -6.29 3.43 -24.99
N GLN A 112 -6.09 2.42 -25.83
CA GLN A 112 -5.17 1.31 -25.52
C GLN A 112 -3.70 1.72 -25.39
N ASN A 113 -3.30 2.82 -26.05
CA ASN A 113 -1.92 3.31 -26.05
C ASN A 113 -1.72 4.53 -25.14
N SER A 114 -2.79 5.08 -24.57
CA SER A 114 -2.70 6.22 -23.69
C SER A 114 -2.07 5.80 -22.35
N ARG A 115 -1.32 6.73 -21.79
CA ARG A 115 -0.74 6.63 -20.43
C ARG A 115 -1.10 7.85 -19.59
N ASN A 116 -2.00 8.69 -20.10
CA ASN A 116 -2.42 9.94 -19.48
C ASN A 116 -3.94 9.95 -19.34
N ILE A 117 -4.40 10.18 -18.11
CA ILE A 117 -5.81 10.29 -17.75
C ILE A 117 -6.50 11.38 -18.58
N ASP A 118 -5.86 12.53 -18.82
CA ASP A 118 -6.49 13.64 -19.53
C ASP A 118 -6.78 13.29 -21.00
N ASP A 119 -5.88 12.54 -21.62
CA ASP A 119 -6.04 12.08 -23.00
C ASP A 119 -7.07 10.94 -23.09
N GLU A 120 -7.13 10.09 -22.07
CA GLU A 120 -8.14 9.05 -21.93
C GLU A 120 -9.54 9.64 -21.72
N ASP A 121 -9.70 10.61 -20.83
CA ASP A 121 -10.97 11.28 -20.56
C ASP A 121 -11.51 11.95 -21.84
N LYS A 122 -10.63 12.61 -22.62
CA LYS A 122 -11.00 13.19 -23.92
C LYS A 122 -11.42 12.12 -24.92
N ALA A 123 -10.63 11.05 -25.07
CA ALA A 123 -10.94 9.99 -26.01
C ALA A 123 -12.23 9.23 -25.63
N ILE A 124 -12.48 8.99 -24.35
CA ILE A 124 -13.74 8.40 -23.85
C ILE A 124 -14.92 9.34 -24.14
N ALA A 125 -14.77 10.65 -23.94
CA ALA A 125 -15.83 11.60 -24.25
C ALA A 125 -16.20 11.59 -25.75
N GLU A 126 -15.20 11.53 -26.64
CA GLU A 126 -15.42 11.40 -28.08
C GLU A 126 -16.07 10.06 -28.44
N VAL A 127 -15.64 8.94 -27.85
CA VAL A 127 -16.27 7.64 -28.06
C VAL A 127 -17.73 7.64 -27.61
N LYS A 128 -18.06 8.23 -26.45
CA LYS A 128 -19.44 8.38 -25.98
C LYS A 128 -20.30 9.15 -26.99
N LYS A 129 -19.78 10.27 -27.50
CA LYS A 129 -20.47 11.08 -28.52
C LYS A 129 -20.76 10.26 -29.78
N LEU A 130 -19.74 9.56 -30.31
CA LEU A 130 -19.89 8.72 -31.49
C LEU A 130 -20.85 7.54 -31.26
N LEU A 131 -20.89 6.98 -30.05
CA LEU A 131 -21.85 5.94 -29.68
C LEU A 131 -23.28 6.47 -29.62
N TYR A 132 -23.49 7.72 -29.19
CA TYR A 132 -24.82 8.36 -29.25
C TYR A 132 -25.25 8.61 -30.69
N ASP A 133 -24.32 9.09 -31.55
CA ASP A 133 -24.58 9.27 -32.98
C ASP A 133 -24.90 7.92 -33.64
N PHE A 134 -24.17 6.85 -33.30
CA PHE A 134 -24.43 5.49 -33.76
C PHE A 134 -25.84 5.00 -33.39
N VAL A 135 -26.25 5.18 -32.13
CA VAL A 135 -27.60 4.79 -31.67
C VAL A 135 -28.68 5.60 -32.38
N SER A 136 -28.45 6.89 -32.64
CA SER A 136 -29.35 7.76 -33.38
C SER A 136 -29.52 7.29 -34.84
N GLU A 137 -28.42 6.97 -35.52
CA GLU A 137 -28.44 6.45 -36.89
C GLU A 137 -29.09 5.06 -36.99
N ALA A 138 -28.85 4.18 -36.01
CA ALA A 138 -29.52 2.89 -35.91
C ALA A 138 -31.05 3.07 -35.77
N ARG A 139 -31.48 4.03 -34.94
CA ARG A 139 -32.89 4.34 -34.74
C ARG A 139 -33.56 4.87 -36.00
N LYS A 140 -32.88 5.69 -36.82
CA LYS A 140 -33.41 6.16 -38.11
C LYS A 140 -33.70 5.01 -39.07
N ALA A 141 -32.98 3.90 -38.97
CA ALA A 141 -33.23 2.67 -39.71
C ALA A 141 -34.26 1.74 -39.02
N GLY A 142 -34.95 2.20 -37.97
CA GLY A 142 -35.93 1.41 -37.24
C GLY A 142 -35.33 0.40 -36.25
N ILE A 143 -34.01 0.45 -36.00
CA ILE A 143 -33.31 -0.49 -35.11
C ILE A 143 -33.15 0.15 -33.72
N ILE A 144 -33.77 -0.47 -32.71
CA ILE A 144 -33.65 -0.03 -31.32
C ILE A 144 -32.47 -0.74 -30.67
N VAL A 145 -31.45 0.04 -30.27
CA VAL A 145 -30.26 -0.44 -29.56
C VAL A 145 -29.82 0.57 -28.50
N THR A 146 -28.95 0.13 -27.59
CA THR A 146 -28.33 0.95 -26.55
C THR A 146 -26.83 0.74 -26.54
N SER A 147 -26.09 1.81 -26.28
CA SER A 147 -24.63 1.81 -26.10
C SER A 147 -24.22 1.85 -24.62
N ARG A 148 -25.18 1.83 -23.70
CA ARG A 148 -24.93 2.04 -22.26
C ARG A 148 -23.91 1.07 -21.67
N ALA A 149 -24.00 -0.22 -21.99
CA ALA A 149 -23.06 -1.22 -21.48
C ALA A 149 -21.60 -0.92 -21.90
N VAL A 150 -21.38 -0.49 -23.14
CA VAL A 150 -20.06 -0.08 -23.64
C VAL A 150 -19.56 1.16 -22.89
N ILE A 151 -20.44 2.15 -22.70
CA ILE A 151 -20.13 3.39 -21.99
C ILE A 151 -19.76 3.11 -20.52
N ASP A 152 -20.51 2.25 -19.85
CA ASP A 152 -20.26 1.87 -18.46
C ASP A 152 -18.90 1.18 -18.34
N LYS A 153 -18.56 0.26 -19.26
CA LYS A 153 -17.24 -0.40 -19.27
C LYS A 153 -16.07 0.55 -19.54
N LEU A 154 -16.25 1.54 -20.41
CA LEU A 154 -15.23 2.57 -20.63
C LEU A 154 -15.00 3.44 -19.37
N ASN A 155 -16.08 3.74 -18.63
CA ASN A 155 -15.95 4.46 -17.36
C ASN A 155 -15.26 3.61 -16.30
N GLU A 156 -15.64 2.34 -16.15
CA GLU A 156 -15.00 1.41 -15.20
C GLU A 156 -13.49 1.25 -15.49
N ALA A 157 -13.09 1.20 -16.76
CA ALA A 157 -11.68 1.17 -17.15
C ALA A 157 -10.94 2.43 -16.69
N ASN A 158 -11.51 3.60 -16.95
CA ASN A 158 -10.95 4.89 -16.58
C ASN A 158 -10.88 5.10 -15.05
N GLU A 159 -11.92 4.71 -14.33
CA GLU A 159 -11.94 4.74 -12.87
C GLU A 159 -10.83 3.84 -12.28
N SER A 160 -10.63 2.65 -12.85
CA SER A 160 -9.53 1.76 -12.45
C SER A 160 -8.16 2.40 -12.67
N HIS A 161 -7.97 3.12 -13.78
CA HIS A 161 -6.72 3.82 -14.06
C HIS A 161 -6.47 5.01 -13.14
N LYS A 162 -7.51 5.81 -12.87
CA LYS A 162 -7.45 6.93 -11.92
C LYS A 162 -7.06 6.44 -10.53
N GLU A 163 -7.68 5.34 -10.08
CA GLU A 163 -7.32 4.73 -8.82
C GLU A 163 -5.89 4.19 -8.82
N LEU A 164 -5.46 3.52 -9.90
CA LEU A 164 -4.09 3.00 -10.05
C LEU A 164 -3.05 4.11 -9.90
N ILE A 165 -3.20 5.21 -10.64
CA ILE A 165 -2.27 6.35 -10.58
C ILE A 165 -2.23 6.95 -9.16
N SER A 166 -3.37 7.01 -8.47
CA SER A 166 -3.44 7.54 -7.11
C SER A 166 -2.67 6.70 -6.07
N ILE A 167 -2.46 5.41 -6.34
CA ILE A 167 -1.79 4.49 -5.41
C ILE A 167 -0.42 3.99 -5.89
N GLN A 168 -0.04 4.20 -7.15
CA GLN A 168 1.15 3.55 -7.74
C GLN A 168 2.45 3.85 -6.98
N ASN A 169 2.55 5.03 -6.38
CA ASN A 169 3.76 5.47 -5.68
C ASN A 169 3.75 5.10 -4.19
N LYS A 170 2.59 4.75 -3.61
CA LYS A 170 2.46 4.47 -2.17
C LYS A 170 3.39 3.35 -1.70
N PRO A 171 3.49 2.18 -2.37
CA PRO A 171 4.43 1.14 -1.92
C PRO A 171 5.89 1.61 -1.86
N LYS A 172 6.30 2.51 -2.76
CA LYS A 172 7.66 3.04 -2.80
C LYS A 172 7.90 4.03 -1.66
N ASP A 173 6.92 4.88 -1.37
CA ASP A 173 6.97 5.83 -0.27
C ASP A 173 6.99 5.06 1.07
N ASP A 174 6.10 4.08 1.23
CA ASP A 174 6.03 3.21 2.41
C ASP A 174 7.32 2.40 2.62
N ALA A 175 7.92 1.87 1.54
CA ALA A 175 9.22 1.20 1.59
C ALA A 175 10.37 2.13 2.01
N THR A 176 10.24 3.43 1.72
CA THR A 176 11.21 4.44 2.16
C THR A 176 11.04 4.74 3.64
N CYS A 177 9.80 4.85 4.12
CA CYS A 177 9.48 4.93 5.54
C CYS A 177 9.97 3.69 6.32
N ALA A 178 9.78 2.49 5.79
CA ALA A 178 10.26 1.26 6.43
C ALA A 178 11.78 1.25 6.62
N LYS A 179 12.55 1.72 5.64
CA LYS A 179 14.01 1.85 5.76
C LYS A 179 14.44 2.84 6.84
N GLU A 180 13.68 3.92 7.02
CA GLU A 180 13.96 4.90 8.08
C GLU A 180 13.66 4.31 9.47
N LEU A 181 12.58 3.53 9.61
CA LEU A 181 12.28 2.80 10.84
C LEU A 181 13.33 1.73 11.17
N ASP A 182 13.83 1.02 10.16
CA ASP A 182 14.93 0.05 10.34
C ASP A 182 16.21 0.75 10.82
N LYS A 183 16.50 1.94 10.31
CA LYS A 183 17.64 2.75 10.77
C LYS A 183 17.47 3.18 12.23
N GLN A 184 16.29 3.68 12.60
CA GLN A 184 15.98 4.04 14.01
C GLN A 184 16.10 2.83 14.94
N THR A 185 15.66 1.66 14.49
CA THR A 185 15.81 0.40 15.22
C THR A 185 17.28 0.11 15.50
N GLY A 186 18.14 0.18 14.47
CA GLY A 186 19.58 -0.05 14.63
C GLY A 186 20.27 0.93 15.59
N GLU A 187 19.84 2.20 15.61
CA GLU A 187 20.35 3.22 16.55
C GLU A 187 19.97 2.91 18.01
N ILE A 188 18.77 2.38 18.24
CA ILE A 188 18.25 2.06 19.59
C ILE A 188 18.79 0.71 20.09
N GLU A 189 18.90 -0.29 19.22
CA GLU A 189 19.32 -1.66 19.58
C GLU A 189 20.68 -1.72 20.27
N GLY A 190 21.63 -0.86 19.86
CA GLY A 190 22.94 -0.80 20.49
C GLY A 190 22.85 -0.45 21.98
N ARG A 191 22.05 0.57 22.32
CA ARG A 191 21.85 1.00 23.71
C ARG A 191 21.02 0.00 24.51
N HIS A 192 19.95 -0.54 23.90
CA HIS A 192 19.09 -1.55 24.50
C HIS A 192 19.88 -2.82 24.88
N ASN A 193 20.70 -3.34 23.97
CA ASN A 193 21.55 -4.51 24.22
C ASN A 193 22.62 -4.25 25.28
N TRP A 194 23.20 -3.04 25.30
CA TRP A 194 24.16 -2.65 26.34
C TRP A 194 23.49 -2.61 27.72
N LEU A 195 22.29 -2.02 27.82
CA LEU A 195 21.52 -1.95 29.06
C LEU A 195 21.14 -3.34 29.56
N LYS A 196 20.68 -4.22 28.66
CA LYS A 196 20.37 -5.62 28.99
C LYS A 196 21.54 -6.32 29.68
N ARG A 197 22.74 -6.27 29.06
CA ARG A 197 23.97 -6.87 29.62
C ARG A 197 24.37 -6.23 30.95
N ARG A 198 24.18 -4.91 31.11
CA ARG A 198 24.50 -4.20 32.37
C ARG A 198 23.53 -4.56 33.49
N ILE A 199 22.23 -4.65 33.20
CA ILE A 199 21.22 -5.11 34.15
C ILE A 199 21.55 -6.53 34.62
N GLU A 200 21.85 -7.46 33.69
CA GLU A 200 22.25 -8.82 34.02
C GLU A 200 23.52 -8.84 34.90
N SER A 201 24.55 -8.06 34.53
CA SER A 201 25.80 -7.96 35.31
C SER A 201 25.58 -7.42 36.73
N HIS A 202 24.79 -6.35 36.91
CA HIS A 202 24.51 -5.78 38.21
C HIS A 202 23.62 -6.69 39.06
N THR A 203 22.67 -7.39 38.44
CA THR A 203 21.81 -8.38 39.12
C THR A 203 22.65 -9.54 39.66
N ASN A 204 23.60 -10.04 38.86
CA ASN A 204 24.53 -11.09 39.29
C ASN A 204 25.47 -10.60 40.41
N ALA A 205 25.95 -9.35 40.34
CA ALA A 205 26.78 -8.77 41.38
C ALA A 205 26.02 -8.62 42.71
N LEU A 206 24.77 -8.16 42.68
CA LEU A 206 23.92 -8.13 43.88
C LEU A 206 23.73 -9.52 44.48
N ALA A 207 23.40 -10.51 43.66
CA ALA A 207 23.24 -11.89 44.13
C ALA A 207 24.53 -12.43 44.77
N TYR A 208 25.71 -11.99 44.32
CA TYR A 208 26.99 -12.32 44.97
C TYR A 208 27.15 -11.60 46.31
N TRP A 209 26.91 -10.28 46.37
CA TRP A 209 27.08 -9.49 47.60
C TRP A 209 26.07 -9.85 48.68
N ASP A 210 24.83 -10.16 48.32
CA ASP A 210 23.81 -10.67 49.26
C ASP A 210 24.22 -12.01 49.86
N LYS A 211 24.84 -12.89 49.08
CA LYS A 211 25.41 -14.16 49.58
C LYS A 211 26.58 -13.93 50.53
N GLN A 212 27.47 -12.98 50.23
CA GLN A 212 28.58 -12.63 51.12
C GLN A 212 28.07 -12.03 52.44
N LYS A 213 27.06 -11.16 52.39
CA LYS A 213 26.39 -10.62 53.58
C LYS A 213 25.77 -11.71 54.46
N GLY A 214 25.20 -12.76 53.87
CA GLY A 214 24.64 -13.92 54.59
C GLY A 214 25.69 -14.94 55.07
N GLY A 215 26.88 -14.96 54.46
CA GLY A 215 27.99 -15.87 54.78
C GLY A 215 28.93 -15.34 55.87
N ILE A 216 28.94 -14.04 56.12
CA ILE A 216 29.67 -13.41 57.25
C ILE A 216 28.81 -13.58 58.51
N LYS A 217 28.71 -14.82 58.99
CA LYS A 217 28.45 -15.07 60.41
C LYS A 217 29.81 -15.10 61.08
N VAL A 218 30.16 -13.98 61.72
CA VAL A 218 31.29 -13.91 62.63
C VAL A 218 30.90 -14.71 63.87
N GLU A 219 31.48 -15.89 64.04
CA GLU A 219 31.67 -16.49 65.36
C GLU A 219 32.83 -15.79 66.07
#